data_AF-A0A2I2U220-F1
#
_entry.id   AF-A0A2I2U220-F1
#
_cell.length_a   1.000
_cell.length_b   1.000
_cell.length_c   1.000
_cell.angle_alpha   90.00
_cell.angle_beta   90.00
_cell.angle_gamma   90.00
#
_symmetry.space_group_name_H-M   'P 1'
#
loop_
_entity.id
_entity.type
_entity.pdbx_description
1 polymer ?
#
loop_
_entity_poly.entity_id
_entity_poly.type
_entity_poly.pdbx_seq_one_letter_code
_entity_poly.pdbx_strand_id
1 'polypeptide(L)' 'MVYQVLHSATIFIYVLVLEPRHWWPPHGAVKVKCPYKKVNLSWFTGTVNPCPGLYQPICGTNFVTYENPCILCVESM' A
#
# COMPACT_ATOMS: atom_id res chain seq x y z
N MET A 1 21.16 -41.75 9.12
CA MET A 1 20.94 -40.57 9.98
C MET A 1 21.45 -39.27 9.34
N VAL A 2 22.70 -39.21 8.88
CA VAL A 2 23.31 -37.98 8.29
C VAL A 2 22.55 -37.44 7.06
N TYR A 3 22.11 -38.32 6.14
CA TYR A 3 21.40 -37.90 4.92
C TYR A 3 20.01 -37.28 5.17
N GLN A 4 19.29 -37.78 6.19
CA GLN A 4 17.99 -37.24 6.59
C GLN A 4 18.14 -35.82 7.17
N VAL A 5 19.20 -35.60 7.97
CA VAL A 5 19.52 -34.28 8.55
C VAL A 5 19.91 -33.28 7.46
N LEU A 6 20.73 -33.69 6.48
CA LEU A 6 21.07 -32.85 5.32
C LEU A 6 19.83 -32.48 4.48
N HIS A 7 18.93 -33.43 4.25
CA HIS A 7 17.70 -33.21 3.49
C HIS A 7 16.72 -32.27 4.22
N SER A 8 16.59 -32.40 5.53
CA SER A 8 15.79 -31.46 6.34
C SER A 8 16.39 -30.06 6.35
N ALA A 9 17.72 -29.93 6.43
CA ALA A 9 18.41 -28.64 6.42
C ALA A 9 18.29 -27.94 5.06
N THR A 10 18.41 -28.67 3.95
CA THR A 10 18.22 -28.10 2.61
C THR A 10 16.77 -27.65 2.40
N ILE A 11 15.77 -28.45 2.81
CA ILE A 11 14.36 -28.05 2.75
C ILE A 11 14.11 -26.77 3.54
N PHE A 12 14.66 -26.65 4.75
CA PHE A 12 14.48 -25.46 5.59
C PHE A 12 15.10 -24.20 4.97
N ILE A 13 16.28 -24.32 4.36
CA ILE A 13 16.93 -23.24 3.61
C ILE A 13 16.10 -22.88 2.38
N TYR A 14 15.59 -23.86 1.64
CA TYR A 14 14.71 -23.60 0.50
C TYR A 14 13.44 -22.86 0.94
N VAL A 15 12.79 -23.25 2.04
CA VAL A 15 11.60 -22.55 2.58
C VAL A 15 11.93 -21.11 2.99
N LEU A 16 13.06 -20.88 3.68
CA LEU A 16 13.49 -19.51 4.07
C LEU A 16 13.79 -18.59 2.86
N VAL A 17 14.16 -19.15 1.71
CA VAL A 17 14.55 -18.41 0.50
C VAL A 17 13.40 -18.31 -0.51
N LEU A 18 12.49 -19.29 -0.55
CA LEU A 18 11.36 -19.36 -1.49
C LEU A 18 10.07 -18.76 -0.94
N GLU A 19 9.94 -18.50 0.35
CA GLU A 19 8.83 -17.71 0.90
C GLU A 19 8.91 -16.29 0.32
N PRO A 20 8.11 -15.95 -0.70
CA PRO A 20 8.08 -14.60 -1.19
C PRO A 20 7.50 -13.80 -0.03
N ARG A 21 8.19 -12.75 0.40
CA ARG A 21 7.65 -11.79 1.37
C ARG A 21 6.31 -11.29 0.81
N HIS A 22 5.21 -11.94 1.23
CA HIS A 22 3.85 -11.71 0.75
C HIS A 22 3.28 -10.37 1.27
N TRP A 23 4.08 -9.66 2.06
CA TRP A 23 3.78 -8.34 2.54
C TRP A 23 4.62 -7.38 1.71
N TRP A 24 4.01 -6.81 0.67
CA TRP A 24 4.35 -5.59 -0.10
C TRP A 24 4.20 -5.78 -1.64
N PRO A 25 3.70 -4.76 -2.37
CA PRO A 25 3.15 -4.90 -3.72
C PRO A 25 4.22 -5.16 -4.79
N PRO A 26 3.82 -5.68 -5.98
CA PRO A 26 4.73 -5.97 -7.09
C PRO A 26 5.47 -4.70 -7.54
N HIS A 27 6.78 -4.85 -7.71
CA HIS A 27 7.76 -3.83 -8.06
C HIS A 27 7.24 -2.76 -9.05
N GLY A 28 7.01 -1.53 -8.58
CA GLY A 28 6.79 -0.37 -9.45
C GLY A 28 5.90 0.73 -8.88
N ALA A 29 5.94 1.90 -9.51
CA ALA A 29 5.00 2.98 -9.24
C ALA A 29 3.65 2.68 -9.90
N VAL A 30 2.59 2.51 -9.11
CA VAL A 30 1.22 2.33 -9.61
C VAL A 30 0.58 3.71 -9.78
N LYS A 31 0.02 3.97 -10.97
CA LYS A 31 -0.81 5.16 -11.20
C LYS A 31 -2.20 4.97 -10.59
N VAL A 32 -2.46 5.63 -9.46
CA VAL A 32 -3.78 5.69 -8.85
C VAL A 32 -4.69 6.58 -9.69
N LYS A 33 -5.88 6.09 -10.05
CA LYS A 33 -6.91 6.90 -10.72
C LYS A 33 -7.66 7.70 -9.65
N CYS A 34 -7.66 9.03 -9.78
CA CYS A 34 -8.34 9.94 -8.84
C CYS A 34 -9.63 10.50 -9.46
N PRO A 35 -10.79 9.84 -9.27
CA PRO A 35 -12.07 10.40 -9.69
C PRO A 35 -12.54 11.44 -8.66
N TYR A 36 -12.28 12.72 -8.92
CA TYR A 36 -12.79 13.82 -8.09
C TYR A 36 -13.72 14.74 -8.88
N LYS A 37 -14.68 15.35 -8.18
CA LYS A 37 -15.59 16.36 -8.73
C LYS A 37 -15.52 17.60 -7.86
N LYS A 38 -15.17 18.75 -8.46
CA LYS A 38 -15.26 20.03 -7.78
C LYS A 38 -16.73 20.41 -7.62
N VAL A 39 -17.13 20.70 -6.39
CA VAL A 39 -18.48 21.15 -6.05
C VAL A 39 -18.38 22.50 -5.32
N ASN A 40 -19.31 23.42 -5.61
CA ASN A 40 -19.36 24.72 -4.95
C ASN A 40 -20.24 24.62 -3.71
N LEU A 41 -19.63 24.68 -2.52
CA LEU A 41 -20.34 24.70 -1.23
C LEU A 41 -20.35 26.12 -0.63
N SER A 42 -20.72 27.13 -1.40
CA SER A 42 -20.79 28.53 -0.94
C SER A 42 -21.73 28.75 0.26
N TRP A 43 -22.64 27.82 0.54
CA TRP A 43 -23.59 27.88 1.66
C TRP A 43 -23.10 27.16 2.93
N PHE A 44 -21.98 26.42 2.87
CA PHE A 44 -21.49 25.61 3.99
C PHE A 44 -20.28 26.28 4.66
N THR A 45 -20.32 26.45 5.99
CA THR A 45 -19.28 27.13 6.78
C THR A 45 -18.37 26.17 7.55
N GLY A 46 -18.46 24.86 7.31
CA GLY A 46 -17.66 23.84 7.99
C GLY A 46 -16.53 23.26 7.13
N THR A 47 -15.62 22.51 7.77
CA THR A 47 -14.62 21.70 7.08
C THR A 47 -15.22 20.35 6.71
N VAL A 48 -15.15 19.97 5.43
CA VAL A 48 -15.59 18.66 4.95
C VAL A 48 -14.35 17.81 4.66
N ASN A 49 -14.26 16.62 5.25
CA ASN A 49 -13.32 15.61 4.79
C ASN A 49 -14.00 14.79 3.67
N PRO A 50 -13.56 14.92 2.40
CA PRO A 50 -14.18 14.20 1.29
C PRO A 50 -13.77 12.72 1.23
N CYS A 51 -12.81 12.28 2.05
CA CYS A 51 -12.27 10.93 2.01
C CYS A 51 -12.91 10.01 3.04
N PRO A 52 -13.15 8.73 2.70
CA PRO A 52 -13.58 7.74 3.67
C PRO A 52 -12.47 7.49 4.70
N GLY A 53 -12.85 7.20 5.95
CA GLY A 53 -11.92 6.79 7.02
C GLY A 53 -11.37 5.36 6.87
N LEU A 54 -11.17 4.90 5.64
CA LEU A 54 -10.63 3.58 5.34
C LEU A 54 -9.10 3.65 5.41
N TYR A 55 -8.48 2.79 6.20
CA TYR A 55 -7.02 2.72 6.31
C TYR A 55 -6.44 1.77 5.26
N GLN A 56 -5.74 2.33 4.27
CA GLN A 56 -5.11 1.63 3.15
C GLN A 56 -3.78 2.33 2.79
N PRO A 57 -2.71 2.12 3.57
CA PRO A 57 -1.50 2.91 3.46
C PRO A 57 -0.84 2.75 2.09
N ILE A 58 -0.46 3.88 1.49
CA ILE A 58 0.20 3.93 0.17
C ILE A 58 1.39 4.88 0.21
N CYS A 59 2.50 4.48 -0.40
CA CYS A 59 3.68 5.33 -0.55
C CYS A 59 3.54 6.20 -1.79
N GLY A 60 3.59 7.53 -1.61
CA GLY A 60 3.64 8.50 -2.69
C GLY A 60 5.01 8.56 -3.36
N THR A 61 5.07 9.19 -4.53
CA THR A 61 6.33 9.45 -5.26
C THR A 61 7.25 10.43 -4.52
N ASN A 62 6.70 11.17 -3.55
CA ASN A 62 7.41 12.06 -2.64
C ASN A 62 7.97 11.34 -1.39
N PHE A 63 7.94 10.01 -1.36
CA PHE A 63 8.37 9.19 -0.21
C PHE A 63 7.56 9.43 1.08
N VAL A 64 6.37 10.04 0.98
CA VAL A 64 5.44 10.19 2.09
C VAL A 64 4.42 9.04 2.04
N THR A 65 4.13 8.45 3.21
CA THR A 65 3.05 7.45 3.33
C THR A 65 1.74 8.16 3.62
N TYR A 66 0.74 7.93 2.78
CA TYR A 66 -0.61 8.43 2.94
C TYR A 66 -1.50 7.35 3.55
N GLU A 67 -2.39 7.73 4.47
CA GLU A 67 -3.26 6.76 5.15
C GLU A 67 -4.20 6.03 4.20
N ASN A 68 -4.58 6.67 3.08
CA ASN A 68 -5.34 6.04 2.02
C ASN A 68 -5.14 6.72 0.65
N PRO A 69 -5.55 6.04 -0.46
CA PRO A 69 -5.42 6.58 -1.81
C PRO A 69 -6.23 7.87 -2.05
N CYS A 70 -7.33 8.09 -1.32
CA CYS A 70 -8.11 9.31 -1.45
C CYS A 70 -7.35 10.53 -0.91
N ILE A 71 -6.70 10.39 0.26
CA ILE A 71 -5.88 11.45 0.85
C ILE A 71 -4.70 11.78 -0.08
N LEU A 72 -4.04 10.76 -0.65
CA LEU A 72 -3.02 10.97 -1.67
C LEU A 72 -3.56 11.78 -2.87
N CYS A 73 -4.77 11.43 -3.35
CA CYS A 73 -5.40 12.15 -4.45
C CYS A 73 -5.73 13.61 -4.11
N VAL A 74 -6.19 13.90 -2.90
CA VAL A 74 -6.51 15.28 -2.45
C VAL A 74 -5.26 16.12 -2.31
N GLU A 75 -4.18 15.56 -1.76
CA GLU A 75 -2.90 16.27 -1.59
C GLU A 75 -2.18 16.51 -2.93
N SER A 76 -2.48 15.70 -3.95
CA SER A 76 -1.88 15.83 -5.29
C SER A 76 -2.65 16.76 -6.25
N MET A 77 -3.73 17.42 -5.80
CA MET A 77 -4.51 18.40 -6.59
C MET A 77 -3.94 19.81 -6.51
#